data_AF-A0A8C5WYY5-F1
#
_entry.id   AF-A0A8C5WYY5-F1
#
_cell.length_a   1.000
_cell.length_b   1.000
_cell.length_c   1.000
_cell.angle_alpha   90.00
_cell.angle_beta   90.00
_cell.angle_gamma   90.00
#
_symmetry.space_group_name_H-M   'P 1'
#
loop_
_entity.id
_entity.type
_entity.pdbx_description
1 polymer ?
#
loop_
_entity_poly.entity_id
_entity_poly.type
_entity_poly.pdbx_seq_one_letter_code
_entity_poly.pdbx_strand_id
1 'polypeptide(L)'
;DKPTGKPDSLNNGVPNLTTMAIIEPLDHKNLDVDVDYFANVTSSTENLAVYIWNSLERILPAGCLYKVKIYESDKNFVVFKGN
;
A
#
# COMPACT_ATOMS: atom_id res chain seq x y z
N ASP A 1 -27.74 -24.99 8.32
CA ASP A 1 -26.66 -24.58 7.40
C ASP A 1 -25.66 -23.67 8.11
N LYS A 2 -24.40 -24.08 8.11
CA LYS A 2 -23.29 -23.38 8.77
C LYS A 2 -22.71 -22.40 7.74
N PRO A 3 -22.67 -21.08 7.97
CA PRO A 3 -21.93 -20.20 7.07
C PRO A 3 -20.44 -20.52 7.25
N THR A 4 -19.82 -20.97 6.16
CA THR A 4 -18.39 -21.25 6.06
C THR A 4 -17.61 -19.95 6.22
N GLY A 5 -16.89 -19.83 7.33
CA GLY A 5 -16.06 -18.68 7.63
C GLY A 5 -14.90 -18.50 6.66
N LYS A 6 -14.64 -17.25 6.31
CA LYS A 6 -13.28 -16.77 6.05
C LYS A 6 -12.92 -15.89 7.25
N PRO A 7 -11.88 -16.21 8.02
CA PRO A 7 -11.45 -15.29 9.07
C PRO A 7 -10.75 -14.13 8.37
N ASP A 8 -11.34 -12.93 8.43
CA ASP A 8 -10.59 -11.70 8.21
C ASP A 8 -9.66 -11.50 9.42
N SER A 9 -8.56 -12.25 9.42
CA SER A 9 -7.54 -12.27 10.46
C SER A 9 -6.68 -11.01 10.43
N LEU A 10 -7.25 -9.81 10.62
CA LEU A 10 -6.47 -8.60 10.89
C LEU A 10 -7.11 -7.63 11.89
N ASN A 11 -8.38 -7.77 12.27
CA ASN A 11 -9.05 -6.78 13.13
C ASN A 11 -9.17 -7.23 14.59
N ASN A 12 -8.05 -7.15 15.32
CA ASN A 12 -8.03 -7.13 16.78
C ASN A 12 -7.73 -5.70 17.29
N GLY A 13 -8.64 -4.76 17.07
CA GLY A 13 -8.70 -3.48 17.80
C GLY A 13 -7.59 -2.45 17.54
N VAL A 14 -6.62 -2.72 16.65
CA VAL A 14 -5.65 -1.73 16.17
C VAL A 14 -6.21 -1.13 14.88
N PRO A 15 -6.34 0.21 14.73
CA PRO A 15 -6.67 0.79 13.43
C PRO A 15 -5.65 0.26 12.42
N ASN A 16 -6.13 -0.30 11.31
CA ASN A 16 -5.27 -0.90 10.31
C ASN A 16 -4.34 0.19 9.75
N LEU A 17 -3.11 0.24 10.27
CA LEU A 17 -2.10 1.25 9.93
C LEU A 17 -1.87 1.29 8.41
N THR A 18 -2.02 0.15 7.76
CA THR A 18 -2.00 -0.02 6.30
C THR A 18 -3.14 0.74 5.61
N THR A 19 -4.35 0.71 6.18
CA THR A 19 -5.51 1.43 5.64
C THR A 19 -5.29 2.93 5.69
N MET A 20 -4.86 3.48 6.83
CA MET A 20 -4.63 4.92 6.95
C MET A 20 -3.45 5.40 6.09
N ALA A 21 -2.37 4.63 6.02
CA ALA A 21 -1.17 5.06 5.31
C ALA A 21 -1.20 4.82 3.79
N ILE A 22 -2.06 3.91 3.31
CA ILE A 22 -2.10 3.50 1.90
C ILE A 22 -3.48 3.71 1.29
N ILE A 23 -4.54 3.18 1.91
CA ILE A 23 -5.87 3.17 1.30
C ILE A 23 -6.48 4.58 1.29
N GLU A 24 -6.53 5.25 2.44
CA GLU A 24 -7.11 6.61 2.52
C GLU A 24 -6.50 7.64 1.55
N PRO A 25 -5.16 7.72 1.38
CA PRO A 25 -4.57 8.68 0.44
C PRO A 25 -4.67 8.28 -1.04
N LEU A 26 -4.98 7.03 -1.38
CA LEU A 26 -4.89 6.52 -2.76
C LEU A 26 -6.23 6.05 -3.34
N ASP A 27 -7.18 5.63 -2.50
CA ASP A 27 -8.43 5.05 -2.96
C ASP A 27 -9.31 6.07 -3.68
N HIS A 28 -9.82 5.69 -4.85
CA HIS A 28 -10.60 6.56 -5.75
C HIS A 28 -9.93 7.90 -6.10
N LYS A 29 -8.59 8.00 -6.05
CA LYS A 29 -7.81 9.18 -6.43
C LYS A 29 -7.20 9.07 -7.82
N ASN A 30 -7.11 10.20 -8.51
CA ASN A 30 -6.21 10.36 -9.63
C ASN A 30 -4.82 10.70 -9.09
N LEU A 31 -3.87 9.77 -9.19
CA LEU A 31 -2.54 9.94 -8.57
C LEU A 31 -1.85 11.23 -9.01
N ASP A 32 -1.85 11.54 -10.32
CA ASP A 32 -1.14 12.71 -10.86
C ASP A 32 -1.76 14.06 -10.45
N VAL A 33 -3.00 14.06 -9.96
CA VAL A 33 -3.75 15.29 -9.61
C VAL A 33 -3.97 15.43 -8.10
N ASP A 34 -4.32 14.32 -7.44
CA ASP A 34 -4.80 14.31 -6.06
C ASP A 34 -3.72 13.95 -5.03
N VAL A 35 -2.55 13.49 -5.48
CA VAL A 35 -1.48 13.02 -4.59
C VAL A 35 -0.21 13.81 -4.87
N ASP A 36 0.14 14.71 -3.95
CA ASP A 36 1.25 15.66 -4.09
C ASP A 36 2.58 15.03 -4.53
N TYR A 37 2.85 13.80 -4.10
CA TYR A 37 4.06 13.06 -4.50
C TYR A 37 4.16 12.90 -6.03
N PHE A 38 3.05 12.66 -6.71
CA PHE A 38 3.01 12.42 -8.15
C PHE A 38 2.84 13.70 -8.99
N ALA A 39 2.71 14.87 -8.36
CA ALA A 39 2.64 16.13 -9.09
C ALA A 39 3.89 16.39 -9.97
N ASN A 40 5.05 15.85 -9.57
CA ASN A 40 6.31 15.94 -10.31
C ASN A 40 6.99 14.59 -10.55
N VAL A 41 6.30 13.48 -10.24
CA VAL A 41 6.82 12.11 -10.37
C VAL A 41 5.79 11.31 -11.14
N THR A 42 6.19 10.66 -12.22
CA THR A 42 5.28 9.82 -13.02
C THR A 42 4.61 8.76 -12.14
N SER A 43 3.29 8.64 -12.23
CA SER A 43 2.46 7.68 -11.48
C SER A 43 2.60 6.21 -11.91
N SER A 44 3.81 5.77 -12.26
CA SER A 44 4.06 4.36 -12.59
C SER A 44 3.94 3.45 -11.36
N THR A 45 3.67 2.16 -11.61
CA THR A 45 3.56 1.13 -10.57
C THR A 45 4.86 1.01 -9.74
N GLU A 46 6.03 1.29 -10.32
CA GLU A 46 7.31 1.37 -9.61
C GLU A 46 7.38 2.55 -8.65
N ASN A 47 7.03 3.75 -9.12
CA ASN A 47 7.05 4.95 -8.28
C ASN A 47 5.99 4.87 -7.17
N LEU A 48 4.86 4.21 -7.44
CA LEU A 48 3.85 3.89 -6.43
C LEU A 48 4.39 2.91 -5.38
N ALA A 49 5.16 1.90 -5.77
CA ALA A 49 5.79 0.99 -4.80
C ALA A 49 6.79 1.70 -3.88
N VAL A 50 7.55 2.66 -4.42
CA VAL A 50 8.47 3.51 -3.63
C VAL A 50 7.69 4.44 -2.70
N TYR A 51 6.63 5.08 -3.18
CA TYR A 51 5.76 5.93 -2.36
C TYR A 51 5.18 5.14 -1.17
N ILE A 52 4.57 3.98 -1.44
CA ILE A 52 3.99 3.11 -0.41
C ILE A 52 5.05 2.64 0.58
N TRP A 53 6.22 2.25 0.10
CA TRP A 53 7.33 1.84 0.97
C TRP A 53 7.71 2.96 1.94
N ASN A 54 7.93 4.17 1.43
CA ASN A 54 8.31 5.32 2.25
C ASN A 54 7.23 5.69 3.27
N SER A 55 5.94 5.54 2.91
CA SER A 55 4.82 5.76 3.82
C SER A 55 4.78 4.72 4.94
N LEU A 56 5.00 3.44 4.61
CA LEU A 56 5.05 2.35 5.59
C LEU A 56 6.28 2.40 6.50
N GLU A 57 7.45 2.77 5.96
CA GLU A 57 8.69 2.87 6.74
C GLU A 57 8.63 3.93 7.84
N ARG A 58 7.81 4.98 7.66
CA ARG A 58 7.59 6.02 8.67
C ARG A 58 6.74 5.59 9.86
N ILE A 59 5.89 4.57 9.68
CA ILE A 59 4.92 4.14 10.70
C ILE A 59 5.28 2.79 11.32
N LEU A 60 6.02 1.96 10.59
CA LEU A 60 6.49 0.66 11.08
C LEU A 60 7.80 0.83 11.86
N PRO A 61 8.04 -0.02 12.88
CA PRO A 61 9.35 -0.08 13.51
C PRO A 61 10.45 -0.43 12.49
N ALA A 62 11.65 0.11 12.72
CA ALA A 62 12.81 -0.15 11.87
C ALA A 62 13.07 -1.65 11.71
N GLY A 63 13.31 -2.09 10.47
CA GLY A 63 13.58 -3.49 10.13
C GLY A 63 12.34 -4.38 10.00
N CYS A 64 11.12 -3.88 10.23
CA CYS A 64 9.89 -4.67 10.06
C CYS A 64 9.38 -4.72 8.62
N LEU A 65 9.69 -3.72 7.79
CA LEU A 65 9.26 -3.68 6.40
C LEU A 65 10.18 -4.53 5.52
N TYR A 66 9.63 -5.59 4.93
CA TYR A 66 10.41 -6.53 4.11
C TYR A 66 10.19 -6.34 2.60
N LYS A 67 8.96 -6.06 2.18
CA LYS A 67 8.59 -5.99 0.75
C LYS A 67 7.25 -5.27 0.54
N VAL A 68 7.19 -4.42 -0.46
CA VAL A 68 5.96 -3.92 -1.08
C VAL A 68 5.76 -4.66 -2.41
N LYS A 69 4.57 -5.20 -2.65
CA LYS A 69 4.20 -5.82 -3.93
C LYS A 69 2.88 -5.24 -4.42
N ILE A 70 2.89 -4.63 -5.59
CA ILE A 70 1.72 -4.02 -6.23
C ILE A 70 1.37 -4.82 -7.47
N TYR A 71 0.10 -5.15 -7.62
CA TYR A 71 -0.45 -5.75 -8.84
C TYR A 71 -1.24 -4.68 -9.57
N GLU A 72 -0.77 -4.28 -10.75
CA GLU A 72 -1.54 -3.39 -11.64
C GLU A 72 -2.58 -4.20 -12.42
N SER A 73 -2.25 -5.45 -12.73
CA SER A 73 -3.16 -6.47 -13.25
C SER A 73 -2.71 -7.85 -12.77
N ASP A 74 -3.44 -8.90 -13.14
CA ASP A 74 -3.08 -10.29 -12.79
C ASP A 74 -1.67 -10.69 -13.27
N LYS A 75 -1.20 -10.07 -14.36
CA LYS A 75 0.09 -10.40 -14.99
C LYS A 75 1.16 -9.33 -14.81
N ASN A 76 0.78 -8.09 -14.49
CA ASN A 76 1.72 -7.01 -14.26
C ASN A 76 1.83 -6.69 -12.76
N PHE A 77 3.01 -6.89 -12.21
CA PHE A 77 3.28 -6.57 -10.81
C PHE A 77 4.68 -6.01 -10.62
N VAL A 78 4.80 -5.13 -9.64
CA VAL A 78 6.09 -4.62 -9.17
C VAL A 78 6.35 -5.12 -7.76
N VAL A 79 7.62 -5.41 -7.48
CA VAL A 79 8.13 -5.74 -6.16
C VAL A 79 9.22 -4.74 -5.80
N PHE A 80 9.09 -4.09 -4.65
CA PHE A 80 10.10 -3.20 -4.07
C PHE A 80 10.50 -3.69 -2.67
N LYS A 81 11.79 -3.63 -2.34
CA LYS A 81 12.37 -4.16 -1.10
C LYS A 81 13.24 -3.15 -0.33
N GLY A 82 13.08 -1.86 -0.62
CA GLY A 82 13.97 -0.83 -0.11
C GLY A 82 15.32 -0.80 -0.84
N ASN A 83 16.22 0.05 -0.35
CA ASN A 83 17.60 0.15 -0.82
C ASN A 83 18.55 -0.67 0.05
#